data_AF-A0AAU5KER3-F1
#
_entry.id   AF-A0AAU5KER3-F1
#
_cell.length_a   1.000
_cell.length_b   1.000
_cell.length_c   1.000
_cell.angle_alpha   90.00
_cell.angle_beta   90.00
_cell.angle_gamma   90.00
#
_symmetry.space_group_name_H-M   'P 1'
#
loop_
_entity.id
_entity.type
_entity.pdbx_description
1 polymer ?
#
loop_
_entity_poly.entity_id
_entity_poly.type
_entity_poly.pdbx_seq_one_letter_code
_entity_poly.pdbx_strand_id
1 'polypeptide(L)'
;MVRSSLRFASKKHWGPIAKDLRAVYTAPTADAAEAGFEEFTTAWGALYPAMITALRSNWEHFIVFLRFPPAIRKVVYTTNMIESLNSRFRQATRRRGHFPDDDSAIKVLYLVIRNPQPNRANVTGRTRDWKEAINTLAEFYGDRVTQQ
;
A
#
# COMPACT_ATOMS: atom_id res chain seq x y z
N MET A 1 -4.35 1.87 -4.93
CA MET A 1 -5.45 2.80 -4.58
C MET A 1 -4.97 4.20 -4.25
N VAL A 2 -4.32 4.46 -3.10
CA VAL A 2 -3.94 5.84 -2.70
C VAL A 2 -2.94 6.51 -3.65
N ARG A 3 -1.86 5.82 -4.06
CA ARG A 3 -0.90 6.43 -5.01
C ARG A 3 -1.44 6.57 -6.43
N SER A 4 -2.30 5.64 -6.85
CA SER A 4 -2.91 5.69 -8.18
C SER A 4 -3.93 6.82 -8.28
N SER A 5 -4.69 7.11 -7.22
CA SER A 5 -5.63 8.24 -7.20
C SER A 5 -4.93 9.60 -7.29
N LEU A 6 -3.81 9.77 -6.58
CA LEU A 6 -3.03 11.03 -6.60
C LEU A 6 -2.50 11.42 -7.98
N ARG A 7 -2.40 10.49 -8.94
CA ARG A 7 -1.98 10.76 -10.33
C ARG A 7 -2.91 11.76 -11.03
N PHE A 8 -4.20 11.75 -10.68
CA PHE A 8 -5.22 12.59 -11.30
C PHE A 8 -5.39 13.95 -10.61
N ALA A 9 -4.75 14.13 -9.45
CA ALA A 9 -4.92 15.30 -8.60
C ALA A 9 -3.69 16.22 -8.64
N SER A 10 -3.93 17.52 -8.48
CA SER A 10 -2.84 18.49 -8.30
C SER A 10 -2.11 18.26 -6.98
N LYS A 11 -0.78 18.44 -6.97
CA LYS A 11 0.06 18.29 -5.76
C LYS A 11 -0.44 19.09 -4.57
N LYS A 12 -1.05 20.27 -4.81
CA LYS A 12 -1.61 21.11 -3.74
C LYS A 12 -2.73 20.42 -2.93
N HIS A 13 -3.43 19.46 -3.53
CA HIS A 13 -4.51 18.71 -2.87
C HIS A 13 -4.09 17.31 -2.39
N TRP A 14 -2.84 16.89 -2.61
CA TRP A 14 -2.39 15.54 -2.26
C TRP A 14 -2.50 15.24 -0.77
N GLY A 15 -2.14 16.20 0.09
CA GLY A 15 -2.25 16.05 1.55
C GLY A 15 -3.69 15.82 2.00
N PRO A 16 -4.63 16.74 1.68
CA PRO A 16 -6.06 16.57 1.98
C PRO A 16 -6.65 15.28 1.41
N ILE A 17 -6.43 14.98 0.13
CA ILE A 17 -6.94 13.76 -0.51
C ILE A 17 -6.43 12.50 0.20
N ALA A 18 -5.15 12.46 0.56
CA ALA A 18 -4.58 11.30 1.26
C ALA A 18 -5.15 11.14 2.68
N LYS A 19 -5.46 12.25 3.36
CA LYS A 19 -6.13 12.24 4.68
C LYS A 19 -7.55 11.68 4.56
N ASP A 20 -8.32 12.14 3.60
CA ASP A 20 -9.72 11.73 3.45
C ASP A 20 -9.80 10.26 2.99
N LEU A 21 -8.95 9.86 2.03
CA LEU A 21 -8.83 8.44 1.64
C LEU A 21 -8.40 7.55 2.81
N ARG A 22 -7.62 8.07 3.76
CA ARG A 22 -7.25 7.33 4.96
C ARG A 22 -8.46 6.97 5.80
N ALA A 23 -9.39 7.89 6.00
CA ALA A 23 -10.62 7.62 6.73
C ALA A 23 -11.37 6.41 6.12
N VAL A 24 -11.42 6.33 4.78
CA VAL A 24 -12.05 5.23 4.04
C VAL A 24 -11.38 3.88 4.33
N TYR A 25 -10.06 3.75 4.16
CA TYR A 25 -9.39 2.44 4.34
C TYR A 25 -9.10 2.06 5.79
N THR A 26 -9.28 2.99 6.72
CA THR A 26 -9.22 2.69 8.16
C THR A 26 -10.60 2.50 8.80
N ALA A 27 -11.68 2.59 8.03
CA ALA A 27 -13.04 2.45 8.55
C ALA A 27 -13.25 1.06 9.19
N PRO A 28 -14.05 0.95 10.27
CA PRO A 28 -14.22 -0.30 11.01
C PRO A 28 -14.93 -1.39 10.19
N THR A 29 -15.95 -1.01 9.41
CA THR A 29 -16.80 -1.90 8.62
C THR A 29 -16.80 -1.51 7.15
N ALA A 30 -17.29 -2.41 6.28
CA ALA A 30 -17.49 -2.14 4.86
C ALA A 30 -18.47 -0.98 4.64
N ASP A 31 -19.61 -1.00 5.33
CA ASP A 31 -20.64 0.05 5.25
C ASP A 31 -20.09 1.42 5.65
N ALA A 32 -19.27 1.48 6.72
CA ALA A 32 -18.63 2.72 7.14
C ALA A 32 -17.61 3.23 6.12
N ALA A 33 -16.90 2.32 5.43
CA ALA A 33 -15.99 2.71 4.36
C ALA A 33 -16.74 3.22 3.13
N GLU A 34 -17.89 2.62 2.80
CA GLU A 34 -18.74 3.05 1.70
C GLU A 34 -19.33 4.43 1.96
N ALA A 35 -19.88 4.66 3.15
CA ALA A 35 -20.33 5.99 3.58
C ALA A 35 -19.20 7.03 3.48
N GLY A 36 -18.02 6.71 4.00
CA GLY A 36 -16.85 7.59 3.90
C GLY A 36 -16.38 7.82 2.46
N PHE A 37 -16.59 6.84 1.57
CA PHE A 37 -16.25 6.97 0.15
C PHE A 37 -17.25 7.84 -0.63
N GLU A 38 -18.52 7.84 -0.24
CA GLU A 38 -19.52 8.78 -0.78
C GLU A 38 -19.26 10.21 -0.30
N GLU A 39 -18.87 10.41 0.96
CA GLU A 39 -18.40 11.71 1.46
C GLU A 39 -17.16 12.19 0.68
N PHE A 40 -16.19 11.30 0.48
CA PHE A 40 -15.00 11.58 -0.33
C PHE A 40 -15.36 11.96 -1.77
N THR A 41 -16.31 11.25 -2.38
CA THR A 41 -16.79 11.55 -3.73
C THR A 41 -17.51 12.90 -3.79
N THR A 42 -18.27 13.25 -2.77
CA THR A 42 -18.93 14.55 -2.67
C THR A 42 -17.91 15.68 -2.58
N ALA A 43 -16.85 15.51 -1.77
CA ALA A 43 -15.82 16.52 -1.58
C ALA A 43 -14.93 16.72 -2.83
N TRP A 44 -14.57 15.64 -3.53
CA TRP A 44 -13.54 15.68 -4.57
C TRP A 44 -14.04 15.41 -5.98
N GLY A 45 -15.27 14.91 -6.14
CA GLY A 45 -15.79 14.43 -7.43
C GLY A 45 -15.98 15.52 -8.47
N ALA A 46 -16.37 16.72 -8.06
CA ALA A 46 -16.47 17.86 -8.97
C ALA A 46 -15.10 18.31 -9.52
N LEU A 47 -14.07 18.29 -8.67
CA LEU A 47 -12.71 18.72 -9.04
C LEU A 47 -11.94 17.64 -9.80
N TYR A 48 -12.16 16.37 -9.46
CA TYR A 48 -11.38 15.23 -9.93
C TYR A 48 -12.26 14.03 -10.33
N PRO A 49 -13.15 14.18 -11.33
CA PRO A 49 -14.06 13.10 -11.72
C PRO A 49 -13.34 11.83 -12.17
N ALA A 50 -12.23 11.96 -12.90
CA ALA A 50 -11.42 10.81 -13.32
C ALA A 50 -10.82 10.02 -12.14
N MET A 51 -10.48 10.70 -11.05
CA MET A 51 -10.00 10.05 -9.82
C MET A 51 -11.11 9.19 -9.20
N ILE A 52 -12.33 9.72 -9.12
CA ILE A 52 -13.49 9.00 -8.60
C ILE A 52 -13.82 7.81 -9.47
N THR A 53 -13.84 7.96 -10.81
CA THR A 53 -14.09 6.84 -11.73
C THR A 53 -13.09 5.72 -11.54
N ALA A 54 -11.79 6.04 -11.44
CA ALA A 54 -10.75 5.05 -11.22
C ALA A 54 -10.83 4.38 -9.84
N LEU A 55 -11.33 5.07 -8.82
CA LEU A 55 -11.55 4.48 -7.50
C LEU A 55 -12.77 3.57 -7.50
N ARG A 56 -13.90 4.00 -8.08
CA ARG A 56 -15.13 3.20 -8.21
C ARG A 56 -14.89 1.91 -8.98
N SER A 57 -14.13 1.95 -10.08
CA SER A 57 -13.83 0.74 -10.87
C SER A 57 -13.00 -0.29 -10.12
N ASN A 58 -12.27 0.11 -9.06
CA ASN A 58 -11.47 -0.78 -8.23
C ASN A 58 -12.10 -1.04 -6.85
N TRP A 59 -13.32 -0.56 -6.61
CA TRP A 59 -13.95 -0.59 -5.29
C TRP A 59 -14.18 -2.02 -4.79
N GLU A 60 -14.63 -2.92 -5.68
CA GLU A 60 -14.83 -4.35 -5.38
C GLU A 60 -13.54 -5.04 -4.91
N HIS A 61 -12.38 -4.65 -5.44
CA HIS A 61 -11.11 -5.19 -4.95
C HIS A 61 -10.70 -4.60 -3.60
N PHE A 62 -11.11 -3.36 -3.34
CA PHE A 62 -10.82 -2.67 -2.10
C PHE A 62 -11.69 -3.17 -0.92
N ILE A 63 -12.97 -3.46 -1.14
CA ILE A 63 -13.87 -3.91 -0.06
C ILE A 63 -13.42 -5.24 0.54
N VAL A 64 -12.78 -6.12 -0.26
CA VAL A 64 -12.20 -7.38 0.22
C VAL A 64 -11.12 -7.13 1.27
N PHE A 65 -10.33 -6.06 1.13
CA PHE A 65 -9.32 -5.69 2.13
C PHE A 65 -9.95 -5.32 3.48
N LEU A 66 -11.17 -4.79 3.49
CA LEU A 66 -11.89 -4.50 4.72
C LEU A 66 -12.38 -5.77 5.45
N ARG A 67 -12.34 -6.95 4.83
CA ARG A 67 -12.65 -8.21 5.52
C ARG A 67 -11.58 -8.61 6.53
N PHE A 68 -10.35 -8.12 6.38
CA PHE A 68 -9.29 -8.37 7.36
C PHE A 68 -9.55 -7.58 8.65
N PRO A 69 -9.24 -8.12 9.82
CA PRO A 69 -9.18 -7.34 11.06
C PRO A 69 -8.24 -6.12 10.98
N PRO A 70 -8.51 -5.02 11.71
CA PRO A 70 -7.70 -3.79 11.65
C PRO A 70 -6.19 -3.98 11.88
N ALA A 71 -5.80 -4.88 12.80
CA ALA A 71 -4.38 -5.19 13.06
C ALA A 71 -3.67 -5.76 11.82
N ILE A 72 -4.37 -6.60 11.05
CA ILE A 72 -3.86 -7.18 9.79
C ILE A 72 -3.86 -6.14 8.67
N ARG A 73 -4.93 -5.34 8.58
CA ARG A 73 -5.02 -4.24 7.60
C ARG A 73 -3.81 -3.29 7.70
N LYS A 74 -3.36 -2.94 8.91
CA LYS A 74 -2.16 -2.10 9.15
C LYS A 74 -0.91 -2.66 8.48
N VAL A 75 -0.71 -3.97 8.53
CA VAL A 75 0.42 -4.64 7.88
C VAL A 75 0.26 -4.63 6.36
N VAL A 76 -0.96 -4.84 5.85
CA VAL A 76 -1.24 -4.90 4.41
C VAL A 76 -1.15 -3.52 3.73
N TYR A 77 -1.73 -2.48 4.34
CA TYR A 77 -1.74 -1.15 3.73
C TYR A 77 -0.41 -0.41 3.86
N THR A 78 0.51 -0.86 4.74
CA THR A 78 1.81 -0.19 4.86
C THR A 78 2.62 -0.39 3.58
N THR A 79 2.71 0.66 2.78
CA THR A 79 3.45 0.63 1.53
C THR A 79 4.95 0.74 1.73
N ASN A 80 5.43 1.01 2.95
CA ASN A 80 6.84 1.27 3.25
C ASN A 80 7.79 0.17 2.77
N MET A 81 7.43 -1.11 2.93
CA MET A 81 8.28 -2.24 2.51
C MET A 81 8.43 -2.29 0.98
N ILE A 82 7.30 -2.24 0.28
CA ILE A 82 7.26 -2.28 -1.19
C ILE A 82 7.84 -0.99 -1.79
N GLU A 83 7.64 0.16 -1.15
CA GLU A 83 8.22 1.45 -1.55
C GLU A 83 9.73 1.48 -1.38
N SER A 84 10.23 1.00 -0.25
CA SER A 84 11.66 0.90 0.01
C SER A 84 12.35 0.03 -1.04
N LEU A 85 11.78 -1.14 -1.36
CA LEU A 85 12.30 -2.02 -2.40
C LEU A 85 12.24 -1.37 -3.80
N ASN A 86 11.10 -0.80 -4.18
CA ASN A 86 10.94 -0.11 -5.47
C ASN A 86 11.88 1.09 -5.61
N SER A 87 12.11 1.83 -4.54
CA SER A 87 13.08 2.94 -4.53
C SER A 87 14.49 2.44 -4.82
N ARG A 88 14.91 1.33 -4.19
CA ARG A 88 16.21 0.69 -4.44
C ARG A 88 16.35 0.19 -5.88
N PHE A 89 15.31 -0.43 -6.43
CA PHE A 89 15.29 -0.83 -7.85
C PHE A 89 15.45 0.38 -8.78
N ARG A 90 14.66 1.44 -8.59
CA ARG A 90 14.79 2.67 -9.40
C ARG A 90 16.16 3.30 -9.28
N GLN A 91 16.76 3.30 -8.09
CA GLN A 91 18.12 3.82 -7.90
C GLN A 91 19.15 2.98 -8.66
N ALA A 92 19.05 1.66 -8.60
CA ALA A 92 19.97 0.74 -9.25
C ALA A 92 19.89 0.78 -10.78
N THR A 93 18.68 0.98 -11.33
CA THR A 93 18.46 1.12 -12.78
C THR A 93 18.87 2.52 -13.28
N ARG A 94 18.48 3.60 -12.58
CA ARG A 94 18.84 4.98 -12.97
C ARG A 94 20.36 5.21 -13.02
N ARG A 95 21.13 4.56 -12.15
CA ARG A 95 22.61 4.65 -12.16
C ARG A 95 23.26 4.00 -13.38
N ARG A 96 22.58 3.07 -14.06
CA ARG A 96 23.13 2.31 -15.20
C ARG A 96 22.66 2.85 -16.55
N GLY A 97 21.48 3.46 -16.61
CA GLY A 97 20.95 4.04 -17.85
C GLY A 97 20.38 2.99 -18.80
N HIS A 98 21.24 2.26 -19.50
CA HIS A 98 20.87 1.24 -20.50
C HIS A 98 21.31 -0.15 -20.05
N PHE A 99 20.56 -1.17 -20.46
CA PHE A 99 20.94 -2.57 -20.29
C PHE A 99 21.17 -3.20 -21.68
N PRO A 100 22.19 -4.05 -21.83
CA PRO A 100 22.47 -4.72 -23.12
C PRO A 100 21.44 -5.80 -23.46
N ASP A 101 20.86 -6.45 -22.44
CA ASP A 101 19.84 -7.49 -22.55
C ASP A 101 19.00 -7.56 -21.25
N ASP A 102 17.89 -8.31 -21.31
CA ASP A 102 16.98 -8.52 -20.19
C ASP A 102 17.64 -9.26 -19.02
N ASP A 103 18.53 -10.21 -19.31
CA ASP A 103 19.26 -10.98 -18.29
C ASP A 103 20.14 -10.08 -17.42
N SER A 104 20.79 -9.09 -18.03
CA SER A 104 21.59 -8.08 -17.35
C SER A 104 20.74 -7.21 -16.44
N ALA A 105 19.53 -6.84 -16.88
CA ALA A 105 18.58 -6.10 -16.06
C ALA A 105 18.13 -6.94 -14.86
N ILE A 106 17.74 -8.20 -15.07
CA ILE A 106 17.33 -9.14 -14.02
C ILE A 106 18.45 -9.37 -13.02
N LYS A 107 19.68 -9.58 -13.49
CA LYS A 107 20.87 -9.79 -12.62
C LYS A 107 21.10 -8.61 -11.69
N VAL A 108 20.90 -7.38 -12.17
CA VAL A 108 21.01 -6.18 -11.33
C VAL A 108 19.91 -6.13 -10.27
N LEU A 109 18.66 -6.42 -10.62
CA LEU A 109 17.57 -6.47 -9.64
C LEU A 109 17.80 -7.58 -8.60
N TYR A 110 18.28 -8.74 -9.03
CA TYR A 110 18.67 -9.84 -8.15
C TYR A 110 19.75 -9.42 -7.15
N LEU A 111 20.81 -8.75 -7.61
CA LEU A 111 21.88 -8.24 -6.74
C LEU A 111 21.35 -7.20 -5.74
N VAL A 112 20.37 -6.37 -6.14
CA VAL A 112 19.72 -5.44 -5.20
C VAL A 112 18.97 -6.20 -4.11
N ILE A 113 18.25 -7.27 -4.43
CA ILE A 113 17.55 -8.09 -3.44
C ILE A 113 18.56 -8.75 -2.48
N ARG A 114 19.61 -9.37 -3.03
CA ARG A 114 20.64 -10.11 -2.28
C ARG A 114 21.50 -9.23 -1.37
N ASN A 115 21.59 -7.93 -1.65
CA ASN A 115 22.36 -6.98 -0.83
C ASN A 115 21.42 -6.12 0.03
N PRO A 116 20.93 -6.63 1.18
CA PRO A 116 20.05 -5.87 2.06
C PRO A 116 20.75 -4.63 2.58
N GLN A 117 20.08 -3.48 2.46
CA GLN A 117 20.54 -2.25 3.07
C GLN A 117 19.88 -2.12 4.46
N PRO A 118 20.65 -1.86 5.53
CA PRO A 118 20.07 -1.60 6.84
C PRO A 118 19.17 -0.36 6.73
N ASN A 119 17.91 -0.51 7.12
CA ASN A 119 17.00 0.61 7.18
C ASN A 119 17.36 1.46 8.41
N ARG A 120 18.03 2.61 8.19
CA ARG A 120 18.44 3.51 9.28
C ARG A 120 17.27 3.98 10.14
N ALA A 121 16.06 4.04 9.59
CA ALA A 121 14.84 4.41 10.33
C ALA A 121 14.16 3.22 11.03
N ASN A 122 14.51 1.99 10.68
CA ASN A 122 14.03 0.77 11.36
C ASN A 122 15.19 -0.22 11.52
N VAL A 123 16.03 0.07 12.51
CA VAL A 123 17.26 -0.69 12.81
C VAL A 123 16.97 -2.16 13.11
N THR A 124 15.81 -2.46 13.70
CA THR A 124 15.40 -3.83 14.04
C THR A 124 14.96 -4.65 12.82
N GLY A 125 14.62 -4.00 11.70
CA GLY A 125 14.05 -4.65 10.52
C GLY A 125 12.67 -5.27 10.74
N ARG A 126 12.06 -5.14 11.93
CA ARG A 126 10.77 -5.76 12.26
C ARG A 126 9.62 -4.90 11.78
N THR A 127 8.57 -5.53 11.28
CA THR A 127 7.30 -4.84 10.97
C THR A 127 6.69 -4.31 12.27
N ARG A 128 6.31 -3.03 12.29
CA ARG A 128 5.62 -2.43 13.43
C ARG A 128 4.30 -3.18 13.69
N ASP A 129 3.96 -3.39 14.96
CA ASP A 129 2.72 -4.05 15.38
C ASP A 129 2.60 -5.53 14.91
N TRP A 130 3.72 -6.16 14.50
CA TRP A 130 3.71 -7.54 13.98
C TRP A 130 3.18 -8.57 14.98
N LYS A 131 3.50 -8.41 16.27
CA LYS A 131 3.00 -9.31 17.32
C LYS A 131 1.47 -9.23 17.48
N GLU A 132 0.90 -8.03 17.36
CA GLU A 132 -0.55 -7.85 17.37
C GLU A 132 -1.15 -8.52 16.12
N ALA A 133 -0.58 -8.25 14.95
CA ALA A 133 -1.04 -8.83 13.69
C ALA A 133 -0.98 -10.36 13.65
N ILE A 134 0.09 -10.99 14.14
CA ILE A 134 0.23 -12.46 14.13
C ILE A 134 -0.75 -13.14 15.09
N ASN A 135 -1.01 -12.54 16.25
CA ASN A 135 -2.04 -13.03 17.18
C ASN A 135 -3.43 -12.94 16.53
N THR A 136 -3.75 -11.79 15.91
CA THR A 136 -5.01 -11.64 15.18
C THR A 136 -5.12 -12.58 13.98
N LEU A 137 -4.02 -12.87 13.28
CA LEU A 137 -4.00 -13.87 12.20
C LEU A 137 -4.29 -15.28 12.73
N ALA A 138 -3.68 -15.67 13.85
CA ALA A 138 -3.88 -16.97 14.46
C ALA A 138 -5.34 -17.15 14.95
N GLU A 139 -5.95 -16.10 15.48
CA GLU A 139 -7.37 -16.13 15.86
C GLU A 139 -8.29 -16.19 14.62
N PHE A 140 -8.03 -15.36 13.62
CA PHE A 140 -8.89 -15.19 12.45
C PHE A 140 -8.81 -16.36 11.45
N TYR A 141 -7.63 -16.99 11.34
CA TYR A 141 -7.39 -18.12 10.43
C TYR A 141 -7.13 -19.45 11.14
N GLY A 142 -7.23 -19.48 12.48
CA GLY A 142 -7.20 -20.68 13.30
C GLY A 142 -6.03 -21.62 13.00
N ASP A 143 -6.38 -22.83 12.59
CA ASP A 143 -5.51 -23.98 12.32
C ASP A 143 -4.48 -23.75 11.21
N ARG A 144 -4.67 -22.73 10.36
CA ARG A 144 -3.75 -22.44 9.25
C ARG A 144 -2.46 -21.75 9.66
N VAL A 145 -2.38 -21.23 10.88
CA VAL A 145 -1.24 -20.42 11.36
C VAL A 145 -0.48 -21.11 12.51
N THR A 146 -1.16 -21.95 13.29
CA THR A 146 -0.61 -22.61 14.48
C THR A 146 0.06 -23.96 14.19
N GLN A 147 -0.01 -24.48 12.96
CA GLN A 147 0.81 -25.61 12.52
C GLN A 147 2.19 -25.15 12.03
N GLN A 148 3.11 -24.89 12.96
CA GLN A 148 4.55 -24.80 12.70
C GLN A 148 5.33 -25.57 13.74
#